data_AF-A0A533RX55-F1
#
_entry.id   AF-A0A533RX55-F1
#
_cell.length_a   1.000
_cell.length_b   1.000
_cell.length_c   1.000
_cell.angle_alpha   90.00
_cell.angle_beta   90.00
_cell.angle_gamma   90.00
#
_symmetry.space_group_name_H-M   'P 1'
#
loop_
_entity.id
_entity.type
_entity.pdbx_description
1 polymer ?
#
loop_
_entity_poly.entity_id
_entity_poly.type
_entity_poly.pdbx_seq_one_letter_code
_entity_poly.pdbx_strand_id
1 'polypeptide(L)'
;VLLWTFLGSVSHILLDVLNSYGAQIFWPFSRKMYSTGLLVLADPVIMLLFAGVLLWFRVPREVATAAFWLMLIYLGVRYYMRLRVHRYLTCKYRRKNLRRVVVLPAMLSLWNWSFLIETSHNYIVGEIRYFSWQEKIRKILAKCTKNSVVQTALQSKAGQWFQNFTPYFHISHHREEDRHVVCFADLRYFFREDFLHHATVVLNGEYELTEAVFQPYSKERKFDVAL
;
A
#
# COMPACT_ATOMS: atom_id res chain seq x y z
N VAL A 1 -27.08 4.73 -22.43
CA VAL A 1 -25.71 4.14 -22.34
C VAL A 1 -24.78 5.05 -21.55
N LEU A 2 -24.57 6.31 -21.97
CA LEU A 2 -23.64 7.26 -21.33
C LEU A 2 -23.79 7.41 -19.80
N LEU A 3 -25.03 7.58 -19.30
CA LEU A 3 -25.28 7.70 -17.85
C LEU A 3 -24.82 6.46 -17.07
N TRP A 4 -25.13 5.26 -17.56
CA TRP A 4 -24.76 4.02 -16.91
C TRP A 4 -23.25 3.76 -16.97
N THR A 5 -22.61 4.10 -18.09
CA THR A 5 -21.15 4.05 -18.23
C THR A 5 -20.47 5.03 -17.27
N PHE A 6 -21.00 6.24 -17.13
CA PHE A 6 -20.51 7.24 -16.19
C PHE A 6 -20.64 6.77 -14.74
N LEU A 7 -21.82 6.29 -14.34
CA LEU A 7 -22.06 5.76 -12.99
C LEU A 7 -21.15 4.57 -12.68
N GLY A 8 -20.99 3.65 -13.64
CA GLY A 8 -20.04 2.53 -13.51
C GLY A 8 -18.62 3.02 -13.28
N SER A 9 -18.15 3.97 -14.09
CA SER A 9 -16.80 4.53 -13.98
C SER A 9 -16.56 5.23 -12.63
N VAL A 10 -17.53 6.04 -12.17
CA VAL A 10 -17.45 6.70 -10.86
C VAL A 10 -17.43 5.67 -9.72
N SER A 11 -18.29 4.65 -9.79
CA SER A 11 -18.32 3.59 -8.76
C SER A 11 -17.01 2.81 -8.68
N HIS A 12 -16.38 2.55 -9.83
CA HIS A 12 -15.08 1.88 -9.90
C HIS A 12 -13.98 2.72 -9.23
N ILE A 13 -13.88 4.01 -9.59
CA ILE A 13 -12.92 4.94 -8.96
C ILE A 13 -13.14 5.03 -7.45
N LEU A 14 -14.39 5.06 -6.99
CA LEU A 14 -14.71 5.07 -5.56
C LEU A 14 -14.21 3.80 -4.85
N LEU A 15 -14.44 2.62 -5.44
CA LEU A 15 -13.90 1.36 -4.90
C LEU A 15 -12.37 1.35 -4.89
N ASP A 16 -11.73 1.96 -5.90
CA ASP A 16 -10.28 2.07 -5.94
C ASP A 16 -9.71 2.99 -4.85
N VAL A 17 -10.41 4.08 -4.51
CA VAL A 17 -10.03 4.92 -3.36
C VAL A 17 -10.19 4.16 -2.03
N LEU A 18 -11.13 3.22 -1.95
CA LEU A 18 -11.32 2.37 -0.77
C LEU A 18 -10.22 1.30 -0.63
N ASN A 19 -9.56 0.92 -1.72
CA ASN A 19 -8.50 -0.08 -1.70
C ASN A 19 -7.17 0.50 -1.16
N SER A 20 -6.17 -0.35 -0.88
CA SER A 20 -4.84 0.05 -0.39
C SER A 20 -3.90 0.64 -1.46
N TYR A 21 -4.19 0.42 -2.74
CA TYR A 21 -3.42 0.95 -3.86
C TYR A 21 -3.78 2.42 -4.11
N GLY A 22 -5.07 2.76 -4.07
CA GLY A 22 -5.63 4.07 -4.30
C GLY A 22 -5.90 4.39 -5.76
N ALA A 23 -6.53 5.53 -6.00
CA ALA A 23 -6.80 6.07 -7.34
C ALA A 23 -6.33 7.52 -7.49
N GLN A 24 -6.02 7.91 -8.73
CA GLN A 24 -5.75 9.30 -9.12
C GLN A 24 -7.04 9.96 -9.59
N ILE A 25 -7.82 10.49 -8.64
CA ILE A 25 -9.16 11.04 -8.91
C ILE A 25 -9.12 12.25 -9.86
N PHE A 26 -8.05 13.04 -9.80
CA PHE A 26 -7.92 14.32 -10.52
C PHE A 26 -6.96 14.27 -11.71
N TRP A 27 -6.65 13.08 -12.24
CA TRP A 27 -5.86 12.96 -13.46
C TRP A 27 -6.65 13.54 -14.65
N PRO A 28 -6.02 14.31 -15.58
CA PRO A 28 -4.59 14.58 -15.76
C PRO A 28 -4.04 15.80 -14.99
N PHE A 29 -4.89 16.55 -14.26
CA PHE A 29 -4.48 17.77 -13.56
C PHE A 29 -3.60 17.52 -12.34
N SER A 30 -3.79 16.39 -11.65
CA SER A 30 -2.97 15.98 -10.51
C SER A 30 -2.72 14.47 -10.52
N ARG A 31 -1.48 14.09 -10.19
CA ARG A 31 -1.04 12.69 -10.08
C ARG A 31 -1.11 12.15 -8.65
N LYS A 32 -1.74 12.90 -7.73
CA LYS A 32 -1.84 12.50 -6.33
C LYS A 32 -2.74 11.26 -6.18
N MET A 33 -2.22 10.22 -5.53
CA MET A 33 -2.98 9.02 -5.22
C MET A 33 -3.75 9.18 -3.91
N TYR A 34 -5.02 8.80 -3.92
CA TYR A 34 -5.90 8.77 -2.76
C TYR A 34 -6.26 7.33 -2.42
N SER A 35 -5.95 6.92 -1.19
CA SER A 35 -6.25 5.59 -0.68
C SER A 35 -6.68 5.69 0.79
N THR A 36 -7.72 4.95 1.16
CA THR A 36 -8.11 4.79 2.55
C THR A 36 -7.51 3.53 3.18
N GLY A 37 -7.08 2.55 2.35
CA GLY A 37 -6.54 1.27 2.83
C GLY A 37 -7.57 0.47 3.63
N LEU A 38 -8.80 0.40 3.14
CA LEU A 38 -9.89 -0.35 3.77
C LEU A 38 -10.00 -1.77 3.19
N LEU A 39 -9.82 -1.89 1.87
CA LEU A 39 -10.02 -3.11 1.09
C LEU A 39 -8.75 -3.55 0.39
N VAL A 40 -8.61 -4.86 0.17
CA VAL A 40 -7.62 -5.40 -0.75
C VAL A 40 -8.03 -5.05 -2.19
N LEU A 41 -7.08 -5.10 -3.14
CA LEU A 41 -7.32 -4.71 -4.54
C LEU A 41 -8.54 -5.41 -5.16
N ALA A 42 -8.70 -6.71 -4.89
CA ALA A 42 -9.87 -7.49 -5.28
C ALA A 42 -10.47 -8.15 -4.03
N ASP A 43 -11.46 -7.49 -3.43
CA ASP A 43 -12.09 -7.99 -2.20
C ASP A 43 -12.99 -9.20 -2.52
N PRO A 44 -12.66 -10.40 -2.01
CA PRO A 44 -13.39 -11.62 -2.39
C PRO A 44 -14.83 -11.62 -1.89
N VAL A 45 -15.15 -10.89 -0.82
CA VAL A 45 -16.53 -10.80 -0.30
C VAL A 45 -17.38 -9.94 -1.23
N ILE A 46 -16.88 -8.78 -1.64
CA ILE A 46 -17.57 -7.92 -2.61
C ILE A 46 -17.72 -8.65 -3.95
N MET A 47 -16.65 -9.31 -4.43
CA MET A 47 -16.69 -10.08 -5.68
C MET A 47 -17.74 -11.19 -5.62
N LEU A 48 -17.83 -11.93 -4.50
CA LEU A 48 -18.82 -12.99 -4.33
C LEU A 48 -20.26 -12.45 -4.24
N LEU A 49 -20.48 -11.34 -3.52
CA LEU A 49 -21.78 -10.70 -3.40
C LEU A 49 -22.35 -10.30 -4.77
N PHE A 50 -21.49 -9.81 -5.66
CA PHE A 50 -21.92 -9.39 -7.00
C PHE A 50 -21.76 -10.48 -8.08
N ALA A 51 -21.04 -11.58 -7.82
CA ALA A 51 -20.92 -12.68 -8.77
C ALA A 51 -22.30 -13.24 -9.17
N GLY A 52 -23.19 -13.45 -8.21
CA GLY A 52 -24.56 -13.92 -8.50
C GLY A 52 -25.39 -12.93 -9.31
N VAL A 53 -25.16 -11.63 -9.12
CA VAL A 53 -25.83 -10.56 -9.88
C VAL A 53 -25.31 -10.48 -11.32
N LEU A 54 -24.01 -10.71 -11.52
CA LEU A 54 -23.34 -10.61 -12.82
C LEU A 54 -23.51 -11.87 -13.68
N LEU A 55 -23.58 -13.05 -13.07
CA LEU A 55 -23.66 -14.33 -13.78
C LEU A 55 -25.10 -14.69 -14.21
N TRP A 56 -26.12 -14.11 -13.57
CA TRP A 56 -27.52 -14.33 -13.95
C TRP A 56 -28.15 -13.08 -14.57
N PHE A 57 -28.57 -13.17 -15.83
CA PHE A 57 -29.24 -12.09 -16.55
C PHE A 57 -30.66 -11.73 -16.02
N ARG A 58 -31.25 -12.58 -15.17
CA ARG A 58 -32.60 -12.41 -14.62
C ARG A 58 -32.61 -12.38 -13.09
N VAL A 59 -31.74 -11.58 -12.50
CA VAL A 59 -31.69 -11.39 -11.05
C VAL A 59 -32.87 -10.49 -10.64
N PRO A 60 -33.72 -10.91 -9.69
CA PRO A 60 -34.77 -10.05 -9.14
C PRO A 60 -34.17 -8.76 -8.57
N ARG A 61 -34.86 -7.64 -8.73
CA ARG A 61 -34.39 -6.33 -8.26
C ARG A 61 -34.06 -6.36 -6.77
N GLU A 62 -34.86 -7.10 -6.01
CA GLU A 62 -34.74 -7.31 -4.57
C GLU A 62 -33.37 -7.89 -4.21
N VAL A 63 -32.88 -8.86 -4.98
CA VAL A 63 -31.57 -9.51 -4.76
C VAL A 63 -30.44 -8.53 -5.03
N ALA A 64 -30.50 -7.77 -6.13
CA ALA A 64 -29.51 -6.75 -6.43
C ALA A 64 -29.48 -5.63 -5.36
N THR A 65 -30.65 -5.20 -4.89
CA THR A 65 -30.74 -4.21 -3.80
C THR A 65 -30.21 -4.76 -2.48
N ALA A 66 -30.48 -6.03 -2.16
CA ALA A 66 -29.96 -6.68 -0.96
C ALA A 66 -28.43 -6.78 -1.02
N ALA A 67 -27.86 -7.19 -2.16
CA ALA A 67 -26.41 -7.25 -2.36
C ALA A 67 -25.74 -5.88 -2.16
N PHE A 68 -26.36 -4.81 -2.69
CA PHE A 68 -25.87 -3.44 -2.49
C PHE A 68 -25.88 -3.03 -1.02
N TRP A 69 -26.97 -3.26 -0.29
CA TRP A 69 -27.04 -2.94 1.15
C TRP A 69 -26.06 -3.77 1.98
N LEU A 70 -25.91 -5.06 1.66
CA LEU A 70 -24.93 -5.93 2.31
C LEU A 70 -23.49 -5.45 2.08
N MET A 71 -23.17 -4.98 0.87
CA MET A 71 -21.88 -4.34 0.59
C MET A 71 -21.67 -3.10 1.46
N LEU A 72 -22.66 -2.21 1.59
CA LEU A 72 -22.53 -1.02 2.43
C LEU A 72 -22.33 -1.38 3.91
N ILE A 73 -23.08 -2.36 4.42
CA ILE A 73 -22.90 -2.87 5.79
C ILE A 73 -21.49 -3.44 5.97
N TYR A 74 -21.03 -4.26 5.02
CA TYR A 74 -19.68 -4.81 5.03
C TYR A 74 -18.60 -3.73 5.08
N LEU A 75 -18.70 -2.70 4.23
CA LEU A 75 -17.77 -1.56 4.24
C LEU A 75 -17.78 -0.83 5.58
N GLY A 76 -18.97 -0.61 6.17
CA GLY A 76 -19.13 -0.01 7.49
C GLY A 76 -18.46 -0.82 8.60
N VAL A 77 -18.66 -2.15 8.60
CA VAL A 77 -18.02 -3.07 9.54
C VAL A 77 -16.50 -3.03 9.39
N ARG A 78 -15.98 -3.15 8.15
CA ARG A 78 -14.54 -3.08 7.86
C ARG A 78 -13.95 -1.75 8.34
N TYR A 79 -14.66 -0.64 8.14
CA TYR A 79 -14.20 0.68 8.54
C TYR A 79 -14.13 0.80 10.07
N TYR A 80 -15.17 0.32 10.76
CA TYR A 80 -15.19 0.26 12.22
C TYR A 80 -14.03 -0.59 12.78
N MET A 81 -13.79 -1.78 12.20
CA MET A 81 -12.67 -2.64 12.58
C MET A 81 -11.33 -1.92 12.45
N ARG A 82 -11.11 -1.26 11.30
CA ARG A 82 -9.89 -0.47 11.03
C ARG A 82 -9.69 0.63 12.08
N LEU A 83 -10.74 1.36 12.42
CA LEU A 83 -10.69 2.41 13.44
C LEU A 83 -10.31 1.85 14.80
N ARG A 84 -10.87 0.70 15.21
CA ARG A 84 -10.51 0.08 16.49
C ARG A 84 -9.05 -0.36 16.52
N VAL A 85 -8.57 -1.00 15.45
CA VAL A 85 -7.16 -1.40 15.32
C VAL A 85 -6.24 -0.19 15.36
N HIS A 86 -6.56 0.86 14.60
CA HIS A 86 -5.77 2.10 14.61
C HIS A 86 -5.70 2.72 16.00
N ARG A 87 -6.83 2.82 16.71
CA ARG A 87 -6.88 3.34 18.09
C ARG A 87 -6.05 2.48 19.04
N TYR A 88 -6.20 1.16 18.98
CA TYR A 88 -5.45 0.21 19.79
C TYR A 88 -3.93 0.38 19.62
N LEU A 89 -3.45 0.37 18.37
CA LEU A 89 -2.03 0.54 18.05
C LEU A 89 -1.52 1.93 18.45
N THR A 90 -2.31 2.99 18.23
CA THR A 90 -1.93 4.35 18.63
C THR A 90 -1.72 4.42 20.14
N CYS A 91 -2.64 3.87 20.94
CA CYS A 91 -2.50 3.84 22.39
C CYS A 91 -1.30 3.02 22.85
N LYS A 92 -1.10 1.83 22.27
CA LYS A 92 0.00 0.92 22.64
C LYS A 92 1.39 1.50 22.34
N TYR A 93 1.54 2.15 21.18
CA TYR A 93 2.84 2.67 20.74
C TYR A 93 3.04 4.17 21.05
N ARG A 94 2.08 4.84 21.70
CA ARG A 94 2.14 6.27 22.04
C ARG A 94 3.44 6.68 22.73
N ARG A 95 3.95 5.84 23.64
CA ARG A 95 5.16 6.10 24.42
C ARG A 95 6.48 5.85 23.66
N LYS A 96 6.43 5.36 22.42
CA LYS A 96 7.62 4.99 21.62
C LYS A 96 7.95 6.04 20.53
N ASN A 97 7.78 7.33 20.83
CA ASN A 97 7.99 8.43 19.86
C ASN A 97 7.25 8.19 18.53
N LEU A 98 5.96 7.89 18.65
CA LEU A 98 5.08 7.56 17.54
C LEU A 98 4.89 8.79 16.63
N ARG A 99 5.20 8.65 15.34
CA ARG A 99 4.95 9.67 14.33
C ARG A 99 3.68 9.39 13.53
N ARG A 100 3.49 8.12 13.15
CA ARG A 100 2.37 7.71 12.31
C ARG A 100 1.99 6.25 12.56
N VAL A 101 0.69 5.97 12.49
CA VAL A 101 0.15 4.62 12.41
C VAL A 101 -0.61 4.51 11.10
N VAL A 102 -0.33 3.47 10.33
CA VAL A 102 -1.05 3.13 9.12
C VAL A 102 -1.61 1.73 9.31
N VAL A 103 -2.88 1.55 9.00
CA VAL A 103 -3.58 0.27 9.10
C VAL A 103 -4.15 -0.06 7.73
N LEU A 104 -3.80 -1.24 7.23
CA LEU A 104 -4.12 -1.76 5.91
C LEU A 104 -4.76 -3.14 6.06
N PRO A 105 -5.64 -3.56 5.12
CA PRO A 105 -6.13 -4.92 5.10
C PRO A 105 -4.98 -5.91 4.93
N ALA A 106 -5.03 -7.06 5.61
CA ALA A 106 -4.09 -8.13 5.32
C ALA A 106 -4.42 -8.77 3.96
N MET A 107 -3.39 -9.13 3.19
CA MET A 107 -3.55 -9.67 1.82
C MET A 107 -4.32 -10.99 1.77
N LEU A 108 -4.13 -11.85 2.78
CA LEU A 108 -4.65 -13.23 2.79
C LEU A 108 -5.78 -13.46 3.79
N SER A 109 -6.22 -12.45 4.53
CA SER A 109 -7.19 -12.63 5.60
C SER A 109 -8.14 -11.44 5.76
N LEU A 110 -9.42 -11.74 5.83
CA LEU A 110 -10.50 -10.76 6.06
C LEU A 110 -10.51 -10.20 7.48
N TRP A 111 -9.93 -10.92 8.43
CA TRP A 111 -9.98 -10.59 9.86
C TRP A 111 -8.66 -10.06 10.40
N ASN A 112 -7.58 -10.16 9.62
CA ASN A 112 -6.28 -9.64 10.01
C ASN A 112 -6.07 -8.27 9.36
N TRP A 113 -5.34 -7.43 10.06
CA TRP A 113 -4.95 -6.10 9.58
C TRP A 113 -3.43 -6.01 9.59
N SER A 114 -2.85 -5.62 8.47
CA SER A 114 -1.45 -5.23 8.40
C SER A 114 -1.32 -3.82 8.99
N PHE A 115 -0.25 -3.59 9.72
CA PHE A 115 0.04 -2.28 10.28
C PHE A 115 1.48 -1.86 9.99
N LEU A 116 1.64 -0.56 9.81
CA LEU A 116 2.92 0.13 9.71
C LEU A 116 2.94 1.21 10.78
N ILE A 117 3.91 1.11 11.67
CA ILE A 117 4.14 2.10 12.72
C ILE A 117 5.44 2.81 12.40
N GLU A 118 5.35 4.11 12.19
CA GLU A 118 6.51 4.97 12.02
C GLU A 118 6.85 5.62 13.36
N THR A 119 8.07 5.39 13.82
CA THR A 119 8.66 6.07 14.98
C THR A 119 9.73 7.07 14.50
N SER A 120 10.35 7.80 15.43
CA SER A 120 11.47 8.69 15.09
C SER A 120 12.66 7.96 14.46
N HIS A 121 12.92 6.70 14.84
CA HIS A 121 14.12 5.97 14.41
C HIS A 121 13.83 4.74 13.54
N ASN A 122 12.66 4.12 13.68
CA ASN A 122 12.35 2.84 13.05
C ASN A 122 10.95 2.83 12.42
N TYR A 123 10.78 2.02 11.39
CA TYR A 123 9.50 1.51 10.92
C TYR A 123 9.26 0.12 11.49
N ILE A 124 8.08 -0.13 12.04
CA ILE A 124 7.66 -1.44 12.53
C ILE A 124 6.52 -1.90 11.65
N VAL A 125 6.71 -3.01 10.95
CA VAL A 125 5.73 -3.64 10.08
C VAL A 125 5.26 -4.94 10.72
N GLY A 126 3.96 -5.13 10.78
CA GLY A 126 3.38 -6.32 11.38
C GLY A 126 1.94 -6.57 10.95
N GLU A 127 1.36 -7.60 11.55
CA GLU A 127 -0.04 -7.95 11.39
C GLU A 127 -0.70 -8.12 12.75
N ILE A 128 -1.98 -7.77 12.85
CA ILE A 128 -2.79 -7.98 14.04
C ILE A 128 -4.04 -8.77 13.69
N ARG A 129 -4.34 -9.79 14.49
CA ARG A 129 -5.59 -10.55 14.41
C ARG A 129 -6.69 -9.77 15.13
N TYR A 130 -7.78 -9.43 14.44
CA TYR A 130 -8.80 -8.55 15.00
C TYR A 130 -9.50 -9.13 16.24
N PHE A 131 -9.82 -10.42 16.24
CA PHE A 131 -10.58 -11.04 17.33
C PHE A 131 -9.75 -11.32 18.59
N SER A 132 -8.49 -11.72 18.43
CA SER A 132 -7.61 -12.05 19.56
C SER A 132 -6.72 -10.89 20.01
N TRP A 133 -6.67 -9.79 19.24
CA TRP A 133 -5.72 -8.68 19.43
C TRP A 133 -4.26 -9.12 19.46
N GLN A 134 -3.95 -10.29 18.89
CA GLN A 134 -2.60 -10.81 18.83
C GLN A 134 -1.84 -10.12 17.70
N GLU A 135 -0.77 -9.42 18.07
CA GLU A 135 0.19 -8.82 17.14
C GLU A 135 1.29 -9.81 16.77
N LYS A 136 1.66 -9.81 15.50
CA LYS A 136 2.84 -10.46 14.97
C LYS A 136 3.69 -9.41 14.27
N ILE A 137 4.78 -9.00 14.92
CA ILE A 137 5.78 -8.15 14.28
C ILE A 137 6.48 -8.98 13.20
N ARG A 138 6.53 -8.45 11.98
CA ARG A 138 7.15 -9.10 10.83
C ARG A 138 8.55 -8.55 10.56
N LYS A 139 8.70 -7.23 10.60
CA LYS A 139 9.98 -6.56 10.31
C LYS A 139 10.10 -5.26 11.09
N ILE A 140 11.31 -4.97 11.56
CA ILE A 140 11.68 -3.67 12.12
C ILE A 140 12.81 -3.13 11.26
N LEU A 141 12.62 -1.92 10.73
CA LEU A 141 13.55 -1.28 9.80
C LEU A 141 14.04 0.03 10.39
N ALA A 142 15.34 0.17 10.62
CA ALA A 142 15.93 1.44 10.99
C ALA A 142 15.84 2.44 9.84
N LYS A 143 15.53 3.70 10.14
CA LYS A 143 15.56 4.78 9.16
C LYS A 143 17.01 4.99 8.72
N CYS A 144 17.21 5.06 7.41
CA CYS A 144 18.52 5.35 6.84
C CYS A 144 18.96 6.78 7.22
N THR A 145 20.24 6.94 7.52
CA THR A 145 20.87 8.24 7.73
C THR A 145 20.85 9.02 6.43
N LYS A 146 20.51 10.31 6.51
CA LYS A 146 20.60 11.20 5.35
C LYS A 146 22.07 11.44 5.01
N ASN A 147 22.52 10.96 3.86
CA ASN A 147 23.82 11.25 3.28
C ASN A 147 23.65 11.74 1.84
N SER A 148 24.74 12.23 1.22
CA SER A 148 24.74 12.75 -0.15
C SER A 148 24.22 11.71 -1.15
N VAL A 149 24.67 10.46 -1.01
CA VAL A 149 24.28 9.32 -1.85
C VAL A 149 22.77 9.09 -1.88
N VAL A 150 22.14 9.02 -0.70
CA VAL A 150 20.69 8.82 -0.56
C VAL A 150 19.93 10.02 -1.11
N GLN A 151 20.46 11.23 -0.94
CA GLN A 151 19.86 12.44 -1.50
C GLN A 151 19.90 12.43 -3.04
N THR A 152 21.04 12.07 -3.64
CA THR A 152 21.16 11.91 -5.10
C THR A 152 20.22 10.82 -5.62
N ALA A 153 20.14 9.67 -4.93
CA ALA A 153 19.22 8.61 -5.29
C ALA A 153 17.74 9.06 -5.22
N LEU A 154 17.36 9.84 -4.22
CA LEU A 154 16.01 10.41 -4.09
C LEU A 154 15.69 11.43 -5.20
N GLN A 155 16.69 12.15 -5.69
CA GLN A 155 16.53 13.15 -6.76
C GLN A 155 16.53 12.51 -8.17
N SER A 156 17.02 11.29 -8.32
CA SER A 156 16.93 10.53 -9.57
C SER A 156 15.48 10.36 -10.04
N LYS A 157 15.27 10.12 -11.34
CA LYS A 157 13.92 9.86 -11.89
C LYS A 157 13.24 8.68 -11.21
N ALA A 158 13.97 7.61 -10.94
CA ALA A 158 13.47 6.45 -10.20
C ALA A 158 13.07 6.81 -8.76
N GLY A 159 13.89 7.59 -8.06
CA GLY A 159 13.61 8.06 -6.70
C GLY A 159 12.37 8.96 -6.63
N GLN A 160 12.23 9.90 -7.57
CA GLN A 160 11.05 10.77 -7.66
C GLN A 160 9.79 9.99 -8.03
N TRP A 161 9.90 9.05 -8.98
CA TRP A 161 8.81 8.17 -9.35
C TRP A 161 8.35 7.33 -8.16
N PHE A 162 9.28 6.74 -7.40
CA PHE A 162 8.95 5.91 -6.25
C PHE A 162 8.29 6.71 -5.12
N GLN A 163 8.75 7.94 -4.88
CA GLN A 163 8.10 8.87 -3.94
C GLN A 163 6.65 9.21 -4.33
N ASN A 164 6.36 9.27 -5.63
CA ASN A 164 5.00 9.46 -6.13
C ASN A 164 4.17 8.17 -6.10
N PHE A 165 4.82 7.01 -6.24
CA PHE A 165 4.18 5.69 -6.26
C PHE A 165 3.67 5.25 -4.87
N THR A 166 4.42 5.53 -3.81
CA THR A 166 4.02 5.17 -2.45
C THR A 166 4.29 6.28 -1.43
N PRO A 167 3.32 6.62 -0.58
CA PRO A 167 3.54 7.54 0.53
C PRO A 167 4.31 6.90 1.70
N TYR A 168 4.52 5.58 1.67
CA TYR A 168 5.14 4.81 2.75
C TYR A 168 6.26 3.94 2.21
N PHE A 169 7.48 4.47 2.23
CA PHE A 169 8.66 3.71 1.81
C PHE A 169 9.79 3.73 2.83
N HIS A 170 10.60 2.69 2.77
CA HIS A 170 11.88 2.61 3.46
C HIS A 170 13.01 2.73 2.45
N ILE A 171 14.10 3.36 2.88
CA ILE A 171 15.34 3.47 2.12
C ILE A 171 16.38 2.64 2.86
N SER A 172 17.10 1.77 2.16
CA SER A 172 18.34 1.17 2.64
C SER A 172 19.49 1.59 1.74
N HIS A 173 20.68 1.72 2.33
CA HIS A 173 21.91 2.05 1.62
C HIS A 173 22.96 1.01 1.97
N HIS A 174 23.54 0.40 0.95
CA HIS A 174 24.63 -0.56 1.04
C HIS A 174 25.76 -0.10 0.13
N ARG A 175 27.01 -0.34 0.54
CA ARG A 175 28.20 -0.13 -0.29
C ARG A 175 28.69 -1.48 -0.77
N GLU A 176 28.83 -1.65 -2.07
CA GLU A 176 29.38 -2.83 -2.73
C GLU A 176 30.63 -2.40 -3.48
N GLU A 177 31.81 -2.73 -2.95
CA GLU A 177 33.11 -2.31 -3.50
C GLU A 177 33.17 -0.77 -3.68
N ASP A 178 33.16 -0.31 -4.93
CA ASP A 178 33.18 1.11 -5.31
C ASP A 178 31.82 1.63 -5.80
N ARG A 179 30.75 0.88 -5.52
CA ARG A 179 29.37 1.25 -5.86
C ARG A 179 28.53 1.47 -4.61
N HIS A 180 27.62 2.42 -4.72
CA HIS A 180 26.64 2.75 -3.71
C HIS A 180 25.27 2.29 -4.19
N VAL A 181 24.69 1.32 -3.50
CA VAL A 181 23.38 0.74 -3.83
C VAL A 181 22.35 1.27 -2.85
N VAL A 182 21.38 2.03 -3.36
CA VAL A 182 20.27 2.59 -2.61
C VAL A 182 18.99 1.88 -3.02
N CYS A 183 18.34 1.20 -2.07
CA CYS A 183 17.10 0.47 -2.30
C CYS A 183 15.93 1.20 -1.64
N PHE A 184 14.85 1.36 -2.39
CA PHE A 184 13.56 1.84 -1.93
C PHE A 184 12.59 0.67 -1.84
N ALA A 185 11.87 0.52 -0.74
CA ALA A 185 10.88 -0.55 -0.55
C ALA A 185 9.53 0.02 -0.10
N ASP A 186 8.42 -0.39 -0.75
CA ASP A 186 7.06 0.01 -0.36
C ASP A 186 6.61 -0.78 0.87
N LEU A 187 6.40 -0.07 1.97
CA LEU A 187 6.10 -0.66 3.28
C LEU A 187 4.65 -1.15 3.41
N ARG A 188 3.78 -0.87 2.44
CA ARG A 188 2.37 -1.29 2.47
C ARG A 188 2.18 -2.79 2.28
N TYR A 189 3.01 -3.39 1.43
CA TYR A 189 2.77 -4.73 0.90
C TYR A 189 3.88 -5.69 1.33
N PHE A 190 3.83 -6.11 2.60
CA PHE A 190 4.69 -7.16 3.11
C PHE A 190 4.06 -8.53 2.81
N PHE A 191 4.76 -9.38 2.07
CA PHE A 191 4.29 -10.71 1.71
C PHE A 191 5.37 -11.76 1.99
N ARG A 192 5.00 -12.78 2.77
CA ARG A 192 5.91 -13.80 3.30
C ARG A 192 7.05 -13.19 4.12
N GLU A 193 8.18 -12.88 3.50
CA GLU A 193 9.42 -12.43 4.16
C GLU A 193 9.95 -11.08 3.63
N ASP A 194 9.37 -10.53 2.56
CA ASP A 194 9.82 -9.26 2.01
C ASP A 194 8.68 -8.38 1.46
N PHE A 195 9.01 -7.15 1.08
CA PHE A 195 8.08 -6.25 0.42
C PHE A 195 7.89 -6.62 -1.04
N LEU A 196 6.71 -6.32 -1.61
CA LEU A 196 6.43 -6.64 -3.01
C LEU A 196 7.08 -5.66 -3.98
N HIS A 197 7.16 -4.37 -3.67
CA HIS A 197 7.61 -3.36 -4.62
C HIS A 197 8.91 -2.72 -4.14
N HIS A 198 9.95 -2.81 -4.98
CA HIS A 198 11.25 -2.20 -4.73
C HIS A 198 11.66 -1.31 -5.90
N ALA A 199 12.50 -0.33 -5.64
CA ALA A 199 13.31 0.32 -6.67
C ALA A 199 14.76 0.35 -6.19
N THR A 200 15.70 0.13 -7.08
CA THR A 200 17.13 0.14 -6.77
C THR A 200 17.81 1.18 -7.64
N VAL A 201 18.62 2.02 -7.00
CA VAL A 201 19.44 3.04 -7.64
C VAL A 201 20.90 2.75 -7.29
N VAL A 202 21.74 2.63 -8.29
CA VAL A 202 23.18 2.39 -8.13
C VAL A 202 23.94 3.64 -8.54
N LEU A 203 24.86 4.07 -7.69
CA LEU A 203 25.80 5.15 -7.98
C LEU A 203 27.24 4.64 -7.93
N ASN A 204 28.13 5.22 -8.74
CA ASN A 204 29.57 4.93 -8.68
C ASN A 204 30.24 5.64 -7.48
N GLY A 205 31.55 5.48 -7.31
CA GLY A 205 32.34 6.12 -6.26
C GLY A 205 32.34 7.66 -6.32
N GLU A 206 32.03 8.24 -7.48
CA GLU A 206 31.88 9.69 -7.70
C GLU A 206 30.43 10.18 -7.47
N TYR A 207 29.53 9.29 -7.04
CA TYR A 207 28.10 9.55 -6.82
C TYR A 207 27.31 9.88 -8.09
N GLU A 208 27.78 9.45 -9.25
CA GLU A 208 27.04 9.51 -10.50
C GLU A 208 26.12 8.29 -10.65
N LEU A 209 24.94 8.53 -11.20
CA LEU A 209 23.91 7.50 -11.40
C LEU A 209 24.33 6.53 -12.52
N THR A 210 24.50 5.26 -12.19
CA THR A 210 24.91 4.23 -13.17
C THR A 210 23.77 3.30 -13.54
N GLU A 211 22.88 2.99 -12.60
CA GLU A 211 21.77 2.07 -12.82
C GLU A 211 20.54 2.53 -12.02
N ALA A 212 19.35 2.39 -12.61
CA ALA A 212 18.09 2.63 -11.93
C ALA A 212 17.06 1.60 -12.39
N VAL A 213 16.55 0.80 -11.45
CA VAL A 213 15.68 -0.34 -11.76
C VAL A 213 14.48 -0.34 -10.84
N PHE A 214 13.29 -0.57 -11.40
CA PHE A 214 12.08 -0.88 -10.64
C PHE A 214 11.84 -2.39 -10.62
N GLN A 215 11.52 -2.91 -9.44
CA GLN A 215 11.40 -4.34 -9.16
C GLN A 215 10.03 -4.68 -8.55
N PRO A 216 8.99 -4.91 -9.36
CA PRO A 216 7.67 -5.26 -8.88
C PRO A 216 7.55 -6.75 -8.58
N TYR A 217 6.91 -7.07 -7.46
CA TYR A 217 6.59 -8.39 -6.91
C TYR A 217 7.79 -9.25 -6.50
N SER A 218 8.93 -9.12 -7.16
CA SER A 218 10.19 -9.79 -6.84
C SER A 218 11.37 -8.91 -7.26
N LYS A 219 12.48 -9.01 -6.53
CA LYS A 219 13.77 -8.37 -6.88
C LYS A 219 14.37 -8.92 -8.18
N GLU A 220 13.95 -10.10 -8.62
CA GLU A 220 14.42 -10.71 -9.86
C GLU A 220 13.79 -10.06 -11.10
N ARG A 221 12.60 -9.47 -10.98
CA ARG A 221 11.93 -8.79 -12.09
C ARG A 221 12.46 -7.36 -12.20
N LYS A 222 13.39 -7.12 -13.11
CA LYS A 222 14.01 -5.80 -13.31
C LYS A 222 13.37 -5.06 -14.49
N PHE A 223 12.93 -3.83 -14.25
CA PHE A 223 12.52 -2.89 -15.28
C PHE A 223 13.41 -1.65 -15.21
N ASP A 224 14.15 -1.39 -16.28
CA ASP A 224 15.02 -0.22 -16.34
C ASP A 224 14.18 1.05 -16.30
N VAL A 225 14.53 1.92 -15.36
CA VAL A 225 14.00 3.27 -15.28
C VAL A 225 15.06 4.17 -15.89
N ALA A 226 14.63 5.08 -16.77
CA ALA A 226 15.55 6.04 -17.36
C ALA A 226 16.32 6.79 -16.26
N LEU A 227 17.64 6.92 -16.47
CA LEU A 227 18.57 7.64 -15.61
C LEU A 227 18.16 9.12 -15.48
#